data_AF-A0A6I9P1I3-F1
#
_entry.id   AF-A0A6I9P1I3-F1
#
_cell.length_a   1.000
_cell.length_b   1.000
_cell.length_c   1.000
_cell.angle_alpha   90.00
_cell.angle_beta   90.00
_cell.angle_gamma   90.00
#
_symmetry.space_group_name_H-M   'P 1'
#
loop_
_entity.id
_entity.type
_entity.pdbx_description
1 polymer ?
#
loop_
_entity_poly.entity_id
_entity_poly.type
_entity_poly.pdbx_seq_one_letter_code
_entity_poly.pdbx_strand_id
1 'polypeptide(L)'
;MFNSAAHNKPSLIRGLLATVLPHLYRETQIRKDLIREVEMGPFKHTVDDGLDVRKAAFECMYTLLDSCMEGLDVLLFLDHVEEGLKDHYDIRMLTFLMLARLASLCPAAVLQRLDRLIEPLKATCTTKVKAGSVKQEFEKQEELRRSAMRAVAALLAVPEVERSPSMADFANQIRTNADMASIYQSVQGGEGGGIGPAESMDMS
;
A
#
# COMPACT_ATOMS: atom_id res chain seq x y z
N MET A 1 12.54 -14.65 -9.42
CA MET A 1 12.54 -14.94 -10.88
C MET A 1 11.29 -14.37 -11.58
N PHE A 2 10.08 -14.62 -11.07
CA PHE A 2 8.84 -14.09 -11.68
C PHE A 2 8.77 -12.56 -11.72
N ASN A 3 9.03 -11.87 -10.61
CA ASN A 3 9.03 -10.39 -10.57
C ASN A 3 10.01 -9.77 -11.60
N SER A 4 11.21 -10.35 -11.73
CA SER A 4 12.20 -9.91 -12.72
C SER A 4 11.72 -10.11 -14.16
N ALA A 5 11.02 -11.21 -14.45
CA ALA A 5 10.43 -11.44 -15.77
C ALA A 5 9.29 -10.45 -16.06
N ALA A 6 8.45 -10.16 -15.05
CA ALA A 6 7.39 -9.15 -15.15
C ALA A 6 7.95 -7.77 -15.48
N HIS A 7 9.04 -7.37 -14.82
CA HIS A 7 9.69 -6.09 -15.05
C HIS A 7 10.36 -6.01 -16.43
N ASN A 8 11.17 -7.01 -16.78
CA ASN A 8 12.10 -6.89 -17.91
C ASN A 8 11.54 -7.38 -19.24
N LYS A 9 10.66 -8.40 -19.23
CA LYS A 9 10.06 -8.98 -20.43
C LYS A 9 8.60 -9.39 -20.17
N PRO A 10 7.70 -8.41 -19.98
CA PRO A 10 6.31 -8.67 -19.60
C PRO A 10 5.58 -9.59 -20.60
N SER A 11 5.91 -9.49 -21.89
CA SER A 11 5.33 -10.31 -22.96
C SER A 11 5.50 -11.82 -22.75
N LEU A 12 6.56 -12.24 -22.04
CA LEU A 12 6.80 -13.66 -21.74
C LEU A 12 5.86 -14.21 -20.67
N ILE A 13 5.32 -13.34 -19.80
CA ILE A 13 4.49 -13.77 -18.67
C ILE A 13 3.00 -13.52 -18.86
N ARG A 14 2.59 -12.65 -19.82
CA ARG A 14 1.18 -12.31 -20.04
C ARG A 14 0.27 -13.53 -20.21
N GLY A 15 0.71 -14.52 -21.00
CA GLY A 15 -0.05 -15.76 -21.21
C GLY A 15 -0.12 -16.69 -19.99
N LEU A 16 0.68 -16.44 -18.95
CA LEU A 16 0.77 -17.25 -17.74
C LEU A 16 0.05 -16.62 -16.54
N LEU A 17 -0.42 -15.36 -16.66
CA LEU A 17 -1.00 -14.61 -15.54
C LEU A 17 -2.18 -15.34 -14.90
N ALA A 18 -3.08 -15.93 -15.70
CA ALA A 18 -4.22 -16.68 -15.18
C ALA A 18 -3.80 -17.86 -14.28
N THR A 19 -2.64 -18.47 -14.54
CA THR A 19 -2.09 -19.56 -13.73
C THR A 19 -1.30 -19.04 -12.54
N VAL A 20 -0.52 -17.97 -12.71
CA VAL A 20 0.42 -17.49 -11.68
C VAL A 20 -0.26 -16.59 -10.64
N LEU A 21 -1.21 -15.74 -11.04
CA LEU A 21 -1.87 -14.79 -10.14
C LEU A 21 -2.50 -15.45 -8.91
N PRO A 22 -3.24 -16.59 -9.02
CA PRO A 22 -3.78 -17.27 -7.83
C PRO A 22 -2.71 -17.69 -6.83
N HIS A 23 -1.52 -18.07 -7.29
CA HIS A 23 -0.40 -18.42 -6.41
C HIS A 23 0.22 -17.16 -5.79
N LEU A 24 0.44 -16.11 -6.59
CA LEU A 24 0.95 -14.84 -6.10
C LEU A 24 0.07 -14.27 -4.99
N TYR A 25 -1.24 -14.23 -5.23
CA TYR A 25 -2.26 -13.75 -4.31
C TYR A 25 -2.38 -14.59 -3.02
N ARG A 26 -2.08 -15.88 -3.08
CA ARG A 26 -1.97 -16.70 -1.87
C ARG A 26 -0.80 -16.27 -1.00
N GLU A 27 0.33 -15.93 -1.62
CA GLU A 27 1.52 -15.46 -0.90
C GLU A 27 1.37 -14.04 -0.34
N THR A 28 0.29 -13.30 -0.63
CA THR A 28 -0.01 -12.03 0.05
C THR A 28 -0.72 -12.23 1.40
N GLN A 29 -1.16 -13.45 1.72
CA GLN A 29 -1.96 -13.71 2.92
C GLN A 29 -1.08 -13.95 4.15
N ILE A 30 -1.51 -13.41 5.28
CA ILE A 30 -0.86 -13.68 6.58
C ILE A 30 -1.06 -15.15 6.95
N ARG A 31 0.05 -15.90 7.02
CA ARG A 31 0.08 -17.30 7.47
C ARG A 31 0.34 -17.37 8.97
N LYS A 32 -0.73 -17.56 9.75
CA LYS A 32 -0.67 -17.59 11.22
C LYS A 32 0.23 -18.71 11.76
N ASP A 33 0.37 -19.80 11.01
CA ASP A 33 1.28 -20.90 11.30
C ASP A 33 2.77 -20.53 11.21
N LEU A 34 3.09 -19.41 10.55
CA LEU A 34 4.46 -18.84 10.48
C LEU A 34 4.69 -17.70 11.47
N ILE A 35 3.72 -17.40 12.34
CA ILE A 35 3.83 -16.36 13.37
C ILE A 35 4.07 -17.03 14.72
N ARG A 36 5.15 -16.63 15.40
CA ARG A 36 5.52 -17.13 16.73
C ARG A 36 5.85 -15.99 17.68
N GLU A 37 5.47 -16.12 18.94
CA GLU A 37 5.94 -15.22 20.00
C GLU A 37 7.23 -15.76 20.61
N VAL A 38 8.24 -14.92 20.67
CA VAL A 38 9.50 -15.20 21.36
C VAL A 38 9.53 -14.40 22.65
N GLU A 39 9.64 -15.10 23.77
CA GLU A 39 9.80 -14.48 25.08
C GLU A 39 11.25 -14.02 25.27
N MET A 40 11.42 -12.74 25.57
CA MET A 40 12.70 -12.10 25.90
C MET A 40 12.61 -11.55 27.34
N GLY A 41 12.49 -12.46 28.31
CA GLY A 41 12.28 -12.10 29.72
C GLY A 41 10.88 -11.51 29.96
N PRO A 42 10.74 -10.28 30.50
CA PRO A 42 9.43 -9.64 30.68
C PRO A 42 8.82 -9.14 29.36
N PHE A 43 9.56 -9.22 28.25
CA PHE A 43 9.10 -8.76 26.93
C PHE A 43 8.69 -9.93 26.05
N LYS A 44 7.67 -9.72 25.22
CA LYS A 44 7.29 -10.63 24.14
C LYS A 44 7.54 -9.96 22.81
N HIS A 45 8.12 -10.70 21.87
CA HIS A 45 8.35 -10.23 20.52
C HIS A 45 7.72 -11.20 19.52
N THR A 46 6.82 -10.69 18.69
CA THR A 46 6.21 -11.46 17.61
C THR A 46 7.17 -11.52 16.43
N VAL A 47 7.51 -12.73 16.00
CA VAL A 47 8.28 -13.00 14.79
C VAL A 47 7.35 -13.59 13.74
N ASP A 48 7.35 -12.99 12.56
CA ASP A 48 6.58 -13.44 11.39
C ASP A 48 7.56 -13.97 10.34
N ASP A 49 7.77 -15.28 10.33
CA ASP A 49 8.69 -15.95 9.41
C ASP A 49 8.15 -15.94 7.96
N GLY A 50 6.89 -15.51 7.74
CA GLY A 50 6.27 -15.35 6.42
C GLY A 50 6.38 -13.95 5.83
N LEU A 51 6.88 -12.97 6.58
CA LEU A 51 6.86 -11.55 6.20
C LEU A 51 7.61 -11.25 4.89
N ASP A 52 8.83 -11.79 4.73
CA ASP A 52 9.66 -11.52 3.54
C ASP A 52 9.01 -12.03 2.25
N VAL A 53 8.34 -13.19 2.31
CA VAL A 53 7.60 -13.73 1.17
C VAL A 53 6.40 -12.84 0.84
N ARG A 54 5.67 -12.34 1.84
CA ARG A 54 4.57 -11.40 1.61
C ARG A 54 5.06 -10.09 0.99
N LYS A 55 6.17 -9.53 1.47
CA LYS A 55 6.80 -8.35 0.87
C LYS A 55 7.12 -8.57 -0.60
N ALA A 56 7.77 -9.69 -0.93
CA ALA A 56 8.08 -10.04 -2.32
C ALA A 56 6.82 -10.23 -3.18
N ALA A 57 5.72 -10.74 -2.61
CA ALA A 57 4.46 -10.87 -3.32
C ALA A 57 3.86 -9.49 -3.67
N PHE A 58 3.84 -8.56 -2.71
CA PHE A 58 3.35 -7.19 -2.96
C PHE A 58 4.26 -6.41 -3.91
N GLU A 59 5.59 -6.57 -3.85
CA GLU A 59 6.51 -6.00 -4.84
C GLU A 59 6.24 -6.51 -6.25
N CYS A 60 5.90 -7.80 -6.36
CA CYS A 60 5.52 -8.37 -7.64
C CYS A 60 4.18 -7.83 -8.13
N MET A 61 3.19 -7.67 -7.25
CA MET A 61 1.92 -7.01 -7.60
C MET A 61 2.14 -5.58 -8.10
N TYR A 62 3.00 -4.81 -7.43
CA TYR A 62 3.35 -3.46 -7.86
C TYR A 62 3.95 -3.45 -9.27
N THR A 63 4.86 -4.38 -9.56
CA THR A 63 5.47 -4.51 -10.90
C THR A 63 4.47 -4.91 -11.97
N LEU A 64 3.50 -5.78 -11.64
CA LEU A 64 2.43 -6.19 -12.56
C LEU A 64 1.47 -5.03 -12.90
N LEU A 65 1.23 -4.13 -11.94
CA LEU A 65 0.42 -2.92 -12.16
C LEU A 65 0.99 -2.06 -13.29
N ASP A 66 2.32 -2.03 -13.45
CA ASP A 66 3.00 -1.22 -14.46
C ASP A 66 3.12 -1.93 -15.81
N SER A 67 3.35 -3.23 -15.78
CA SER A 67 3.80 -3.99 -16.96
C SER A 67 2.72 -4.86 -17.61
N CYS A 68 1.69 -5.23 -16.85
CA CYS A 68 0.77 -6.32 -17.17
C CYS A 68 -0.70 -6.04 -16.82
N MET A 69 -1.10 -4.77 -16.66
CA MET A 69 -2.44 -4.42 -16.19
C MET A 69 -3.59 -5.04 -17.00
N GLU A 70 -3.45 -5.13 -18.33
CA GLU A 70 -4.47 -5.70 -19.23
C GLU A 70 -4.86 -7.14 -18.88
N GLY A 71 -3.96 -7.89 -18.22
CA GLY A 71 -4.20 -9.28 -17.81
C GLY A 71 -4.68 -9.43 -16.37
N LEU A 72 -4.96 -8.33 -15.66
CA LEU A 72 -5.35 -8.34 -14.25
C LEU A 72 -6.87 -8.18 -14.11
N ASP A 73 -7.46 -9.01 -13.25
CA ASP A 73 -8.75 -8.67 -12.63
C ASP A 73 -8.48 -7.60 -11.57
N VAL A 74 -8.85 -6.35 -11.88
CA VAL A 74 -8.60 -5.19 -11.03
C VAL A 74 -9.37 -5.27 -9.71
N LEU A 75 -10.58 -5.85 -9.69
CA LEU A 75 -11.36 -5.95 -8.46
C LEU A 75 -10.74 -6.97 -7.51
N LEU A 76 -10.29 -8.11 -8.03
CA LEU A 76 -9.54 -9.09 -7.25
C LEU A 76 -8.21 -8.50 -6.76
N PHE A 77 -7.49 -7.79 -7.63
CA PHE A 77 -6.24 -7.11 -7.24
C PHE A 77 -6.46 -6.12 -6.10
N LEU A 78 -7.56 -5.36 -6.14
CA LEU A 78 -7.96 -4.42 -5.08
C LEU A 78 -8.28 -5.13 -3.76
N ASP A 79 -8.86 -6.33 -3.79
CA ASP A 79 -9.11 -7.10 -2.56
C ASP A 79 -7.77 -7.45 -1.85
N HIS A 80 -6.70 -7.72 -2.61
CA HIS A 80 -5.35 -7.95 -2.04
C HIS A 80 -4.67 -6.64 -1.59
N VAL A 81 -4.88 -5.54 -2.32
CA VAL A 81 -4.40 -4.21 -1.90
C VAL A 81 -5.01 -3.81 -0.57
N GLU A 82 -6.32 -4.03 -0.39
CA GLU A 82 -7.02 -3.73 0.87
C GLU A 82 -6.37 -4.44 2.07
N GLU A 83 -6.03 -5.72 1.93
CA GLU A 83 -5.35 -6.46 3.01
C GLU A 83 -3.94 -5.92 3.26
N GLY A 84 -3.22 -5.52 2.21
CA GLY A 84 -1.91 -4.89 2.33
C GLY A 84 -1.93 -3.54 3.09
N LEU A 85 -3.03 -2.78 3.03
CA LEU A 85 -3.20 -1.54 3.81
C LEU A 85 -3.25 -1.77 5.33
N LYS A 86 -3.51 -3.02 5.74
CA LYS A 86 -3.66 -3.45 7.14
C LYS A 86 -2.42 -4.23 7.66
N ASP A 87 -1.45 -4.54 6.80
CA ASP A 87 -0.31 -5.44 7.11
C ASP A 87 0.87 -4.67 7.75
N HIS A 88 2.07 -5.26 7.71
CA HIS A 88 3.32 -4.70 8.20
C HIS A 88 3.65 -3.35 7.54
N TYR A 89 4.39 -2.52 8.27
CA TYR A 89 4.78 -1.16 7.85
C TYR A 89 5.28 -1.08 6.40
N ASP A 90 6.23 -1.94 6.00
CA ASP A 90 6.79 -1.93 4.64
C ASP A 90 5.75 -2.24 3.55
N ILE A 91 4.85 -3.20 3.83
CA ILE A 91 3.78 -3.59 2.91
C ILE A 91 2.76 -2.45 2.79
N ARG A 92 2.44 -1.78 3.90
CA ARG A 92 1.55 -0.61 3.92
C ARG A 92 2.11 0.54 3.08
N MET A 93 3.41 0.80 3.21
CA MET A 93 4.08 1.83 2.41
C MET A 93 3.95 1.57 0.90
N LEU A 94 4.18 0.32 0.47
CA LEU A 94 4.04 -0.05 -0.94
C LEU A 94 2.58 -0.04 -1.41
N THR A 95 1.65 -0.49 -0.57
CA THR A 95 0.21 -0.55 -0.94
C THR A 95 -0.43 0.83 -1.01
N PHE A 96 0.03 1.83 -0.24
CA PHE A 96 -0.37 3.22 -0.45
C PHE A 96 0.03 3.74 -1.83
N LEU A 97 1.22 3.38 -2.30
CA LEU A 97 1.69 3.74 -3.64
C LEU A 97 0.87 3.03 -4.72
N MET A 98 0.60 1.73 -4.56
CA MET A 98 -0.28 0.97 -5.45
C MET A 98 -1.68 1.60 -5.54
N LEU A 99 -2.26 1.95 -4.40
CA LEU A 99 -3.59 2.56 -4.33
C LEU A 99 -3.64 3.91 -5.02
N ALA A 100 -2.63 4.76 -4.81
CA ALA A 100 -2.53 6.05 -5.50
C ALA A 100 -2.48 5.87 -7.04
N ARG A 101 -1.73 4.87 -7.52
CA ARG A 101 -1.66 4.54 -8.95
C ARG A 101 -2.98 3.98 -9.48
N LEU A 102 -3.63 3.08 -8.74
CA LEU A 102 -4.94 2.52 -9.10
C LEU A 102 -6.03 3.59 -9.19
N ALA A 103 -5.97 4.62 -8.34
CA ALA A 103 -6.89 5.75 -8.41
C ALA A 103 -6.83 6.46 -9.77
N SER A 104 -5.63 6.61 -10.33
CA SER A 104 -5.44 7.21 -11.67
C SER A 104 -5.72 6.24 -12.82
N LEU A 105 -5.33 4.98 -12.68
CA LEU A 105 -5.38 4.00 -13.77
C LEU A 105 -6.76 3.34 -13.91
N CYS A 106 -7.46 3.09 -12.79
CA CYS A 106 -8.72 2.36 -12.75
C CYS A 106 -9.73 3.03 -11.79
N PRO A 107 -10.09 4.32 -11.99
CA PRO A 107 -10.92 5.08 -11.06
C PRO A 107 -12.27 4.42 -10.78
N ALA A 108 -12.92 3.84 -11.81
CA ALA A 108 -14.21 3.18 -11.66
C ALA A 108 -14.15 1.93 -10.76
N ALA A 109 -13.05 1.16 -10.80
CA ALA A 109 -12.87 -0.01 -9.94
C ALA A 109 -12.58 0.42 -8.49
N VAL A 110 -11.79 1.48 -8.31
CA VAL A 110 -11.53 2.08 -7.00
C VAL A 110 -12.80 2.59 -6.36
N LEU A 111 -13.66 3.30 -7.11
CA LEU A 111 -14.95 3.78 -6.60
C LEU A 111 -15.84 2.63 -6.10
N GLN A 112 -15.83 1.47 -6.77
CA GLN A 112 -16.58 0.28 -6.33
C GLN A 112 -16.07 -0.35 -5.03
N ARG A 113 -14.82 -0.09 -4.64
CA ARG A 113 -14.19 -0.62 -3.42
C ARG A 113 -13.91 0.47 -2.37
N LEU A 114 -14.31 1.70 -2.65
CA LEU A 114 -13.91 2.89 -1.91
C LEU A 114 -14.16 2.79 -0.40
N ASP A 115 -15.35 2.36 0.00
CA ASP A 115 -15.71 2.26 1.43
C ASP A 115 -14.77 1.32 2.20
N ARG A 116 -14.35 0.21 1.58
CA ARG A 116 -13.43 -0.77 2.18
C ARG A 116 -11.99 -0.25 2.24
N LEU A 117 -11.60 0.62 1.31
CA LEU A 117 -10.26 1.20 1.22
C LEU A 117 -10.07 2.39 2.17
N ILE A 118 -11.13 3.14 2.46
CA ILE A 118 -11.11 4.31 3.35
C ILE A 118 -10.82 3.91 4.79
N GLU A 119 -11.40 2.81 5.28
CA GLU A 119 -11.30 2.43 6.68
C GLU A 119 -9.82 2.19 7.12
N PRO A 120 -9.00 1.41 6.40
CA PRO A 120 -7.57 1.28 6.70
C PRO A 120 -6.78 2.60 6.62
N LEU A 121 -7.10 3.46 5.65
CA LEU A 121 -6.47 4.77 5.51
C LEU A 121 -6.80 5.68 6.70
N LYS A 122 -8.07 5.73 7.09
CA LYS A 122 -8.54 6.49 8.25
C LYS A 122 -7.90 5.99 9.54
N ALA A 123 -7.81 4.67 9.74
CA ALA A 123 -7.11 4.09 10.88
C ALA A 123 -5.63 4.53 10.91
N THR A 124 -4.95 4.50 9.76
CA THR A 124 -3.56 4.96 9.62
C THR A 124 -3.40 6.42 10.02
N CYS A 125 -4.22 7.31 9.46
CA CYS A 125 -4.14 8.75 9.68
C CYS A 125 -4.58 9.19 11.08
N THR A 126 -5.29 8.35 11.83
CA THR A 126 -5.78 8.68 13.18
C THR A 126 -4.97 8.02 14.30
N THR A 127 -4.18 6.99 13.98
CA THR A 127 -3.32 6.30 14.94
C THR A 127 -2.30 7.26 15.55
N LYS A 128 -2.23 7.26 16.88
CA LYS A 128 -1.27 8.02 17.69
C LYS A 128 -0.28 7.07 18.35
N VAL A 129 0.98 7.45 18.35
CA VAL A 129 2.06 6.73 19.06
C VAL A 129 1.91 6.94 20.57
N LYS A 130 2.20 5.90 21.37
CA LYS A 130 2.05 5.96 22.83
C LYS A 130 3.07 6.92 23.44
N ALA A 131 2.67 7.69 24.46
CA ALA A 131 3.58 8.53 25.22
C ALA A 131 4.62 7.64 25.93
N GLY A 132 5.90 7.75 25.54
CA GLY A 132 7.00 6.89 26.00
C GLY A 132 7.59 5.96 24.95
N SER A 133 7.02 5.93 23.75
CA SER A 133 7.60 5.25 22.59
C SER A 133 8.95 5.87 22.21
N VAL A 134 9.83 5.10 21.57
CA VAL A 134 11.14 5.63 21.16
C VAL A 134 10.99 6.56 19.95
N LYS A 135 11.92 7.51 19.77
CA LYS A 135 11.87 8.51 18.68
C LYS A 135 11.64 7.88 17.30
N GLN A 136 12.27 6.73 17.04
CA GLN A 136 12.13 6.00 15.79
C GLN A 136 10.69 5.54 15.51
N GLU A 137 9.91 5.20 16.53
CA GLU A 137 8.50 4.81 16.36
C GLU A 137 7.62 6.00 15.99
N PHE A 138 7.92 7.19 16.53
CA PHE A 138 7.27 8.43 16.13
C PHE A 138 7.57 8.77 14.67
N GLU A 139 8.85 8.73 14.27
CA GLU A 139 9.28 9.00 12.89
C GLU A 139 8.63 8.03 11.90
N LYS A 140 8.61 6.73 12.21
CA LYS A 140 7.92 5.72 11.38
C LYS A 140 6.43 6.02 11.23
N GLN A 141 5.74 6.33 12.33
CA GLN A 141 4.30 6.62 12.26
C GLN A 141 4.01 7.91 11.49
N GLU A 142 4.86 8.93 11.63
CA GLU A 142 4.71 10.18 10.89
C GLU A 142 4.89 9.96 9.38
N GLU A 143 5.90 9.21 8.97
CA GLU A 143 6.12 8.84 7.58
C GLU A 143 4.93 8.04 7.02
N LEU A 144 4.44 7.08 7.79
CA LEU A 144 3.28 6.27 7.41
C LEU A 144 2.02 7.12 7.22
N ARG A 145 1.78 8.09 8.10
CA ARG A 145 0.67 9.05 7.98
C ARG A 145 0.80 9.89 6.72
N ARG A 146 2.00 10.41 6.42
CA ARG A 146 2.24 11.18 5.18
C ARG A 146 2.01 10.32 3.93
N SER A 147 2.48 9.07 3.92
CA SER A 147 2.29 8.17 2.79
C SER A 147 0.82 7.82 2.56
N ALA A 148 0.08 7.49 3.62
CA ALA A 148 -1.37 7.30 3.56
C ALA A 148 -2.09 8.56 3.05
N MET A 149 -1.65 9.74 3.48
CA MET A 149 -2.22 11.01 3.05
C MET A 149 -2.02 11.28 1.55
N ARG A 150 -0.90 10.84 0.95
CA ARG A 150 -0.71 10.89 -0.51
C ARG A 150 -1.69 9.98 -1.23
N ALA A 151 -1.92 8.77 -0.72
CA ALA A 151 -2.93 7.88 -1.27
C ALA A 151 -4.34 8.49 -1.17
N VAL A 152 -4.67 9.13 -0.04
CA VAL A 152 -5.94 9.86 0.14
C VAL A 152 -6.06 11.02 -0.84
N ALA A 153 -5.01 11.80 -1.06
CA ALA A 153 -5.02 12.88 -2.05
C ALA A 153 -5.28 12.35 -3.47
N ALA A 154 -4.67 11.22 -3.84
CA ALA A 154 -4.93 10.56 -5.12
C ALA A 154 -6.38 10.05 -5.22
N LEU A 155 -6.96 9.52 -4.14
CA LEU A 155 -8.38 9.14 -4.10
C LEU A 155 -9.30 10.35 -4.27
N LEU A 156 -9.01 11.47 -3.59
CA LEU A 156 -9.79 12.71 -3.71
C LEU A 156 -9.73 13.34 -5.10
N ALA A 157 -8.69 13.03 -5.88
CA ALA A 157 -8.59 13.46 -7.27
C ALA A 157 -9.47 12.64 -8.22
N VAL A 158 -10.04 11.51 -7.78
CA VAL A 158 -10.94 10.69 -8.59
C VAL A 158 -12.29 11.41 -8.75
N PRO A 159 -12.79 11.61 -9.99
CA PRO A 159 -14.11 12.21 -10.20
C PRO A 159 -15.21 11.45 -9.46
N GLU A 160 -16.15 12.19 -8.90
CA GLU A 160 -17.34 11.65 -8.18
C GLU A 160 -17.04 10.93 -6.85
N VAL A 161 -15.79 10.85 -6.41
CA VAL A 161 -15.42 10.21 -5.13
C VAL A 161 -16.11 10.86 -3.92
N GLU A 162 -16.35 12.17 -3.97
CA GLU A 162 -17.05 12.94 -2.93
C GLU A 162 -18.54 12.61 -2.81
N ARG A 163 -19.14 11.91 -3.79
CA ARG A 163 -20.52 11.42 -3.66
C ARG A 163 -20.63 10.28 -2.64
N SER A 164 -19.52 9.61 -2.33
CA SER A 164 -19.50 8.63 -1.26
C SER A 164 -19.55 9.33 0.10
N PRO A 165 -20.55 9.03 0.97
CA PRO A 165 -20.61 9.60 2.31
C PRO A 165 -19.36 9.31 3.13
N SER A 166 -18.79 8.11 3.01
CA SER A 166 -17.61 7.71 3.78
C SER A 166 -16.38 8.56 3.42
N MET A 167 -16.23 8.89 2.13
CA MET A 167 -15.14 9.75 1.66
C MET A 167 -15.36 11.20 2.03
N ALA A 168 -16.59 11.70 1.88
CA ALA A 168 -16.94 13.07 2.26
C ALA A 168 -16.70 13.31 3.75
N ASP A 169 -17.12 12.37 4.61
CA ASP A 169 -16.88 12.42 6.05
C ASP A 169 -15.40 12.38 6.38
N PHE A 170 -14.63 11.52 5.71
CA PHE A 170 -13.19 11.44 5.93
C PHE A 170 -12.46 12.71 5.46
N ALA A 171 -12.84 13.27 4.32
CA ALA A 171 -12.31 14.54 3.82
C ALA A 171 -12.62 15.70 4.79
N ASN A 172 -13.84 15.74 5.32
CA ASN A 172 -14.23 16.72 6.35
C ASN A 172 -13.41 16.54 7.63
N GLN A 173 -13.16 15.31 8.06
CA GLN A 173 -12.29 15.01 9.20
C GLN A 173 -10.85 15.51 8.97
N ILE A 174 -10.29 15.28 7.78
CA ILE A 174 -8.95 15.78 7.44
C ILE A 174 -8.91 17.30 7.49
N ARG A 175 -9.92 17.98 6.96
CA ARG A 175 -9.98 19.46 6.91
C ARG A 175 -10.14 20.10 8.29
N THR A 176 -10.90 19.46 9.18
CA THR A 176 -11.23 20.00 10.51
C THR A 176 -10.16 19.70 11.56
N ASN A 177 -9.37 18.64 11.36
CA ASN A 177 -8.26 18.30 12.24
C ASN A 177 -6.99 19.05 11.80
N ALA A 178 -6.51 20.00 12.60
CA ALA A 178 -5.36 20.85 12.25
C ALA A 178 -4.08 20.08 11.89
N ASP A 179 -3.81 18.98 12.59
CA ASP A 179 -2.64 18.12 12.33
C ASP A 179 -2.78 17.38 10.99
N MET A 180 -3.94 16.76 10.75
CA MET A 180 -4.20 16.07 9.48
C MET A 180 -4.23 17.05 8.30
N ALA A 181 -4.83 18.23 8.47
CA ALA A 181 -4.85 19.28 7.44
C ALA A 181 -3.44 19.75 7.09
N SER A 182 -2.58 19.96 8.09
CA SER A 182 -1.18 20.34 7.88
C SER A 182 -0.41 19.26 7.11
N ILE A 183 -0.56 18.00 7.50
CA ILE A 183 0.06 16.87 6.77
C ILE A 183 -0.47 16.82 5.34
N TYR A 184 -1.78 16.95 5.13
CA TYR A 184 -2.41 16.90 3.82
C TYR A 184 -1.89 18.00 2.88
N GLN A 185 -1.78 19.23 3.37
CA GLN A 185 -1.20 20.34 2.59
C GLN A 185 0.27 20.08 2.25
N SER A 186 1.05 19.56 3.20
CA SER A 186 2.48 19.28 2.98
C SER A 186 2.72 18.23 1.88
N VAL A 187 1.82 17.26 1.73
CA VAL A 187 1.97 16.21 0.72
C VAL A 187 1.44 16.62 -0.65
N GLN A 188 0.53 17.59 -0.72
CA GLN A 188 0.04 18.15 -1.98
C GLN A 188 1.02 19.13 -2.65
N GLY A 189 1.78 19.89 -1.85
CA GLY A 189 2.77 20.86 -2.36
C GLY A 189 4.08 20.25 -2.88
N GLY A 190 4.22 18.92 -2.88
CA GLY A 190 5.44 18.18 -3.22
C GLY A 190 5.40 17.45 -4.56
N GLU A 191 4.71 17.97 -5.58
CA GLU A 191 4.73 17.39 -6.93
C GLU A 191 6.17 17.18 -7.43
N GLY A 192 6.52 15.95 -7.83
CA GLY A 192 7.69 15.69 -8.67
C GLY A 192 8.74 14.68 -8.19
N GLY A 193 8.47 13.84 -7.19
CA GLY A 193 9.34 12.70 -6.86
C GLY A 193 9.21 11.55 -7.87
N GLY A 194 9.47 11.80 -9.15
CA GLY A 194 9.64 10.75 -10.14
C GLY A 194 10.73 9.79 -9.67
N ILE A 195 10.39 8.51 -9.60
CA ILE A 195 11.34 7.43 -9.35
C ILE A 195 12.38 7.52 -10.47
N GLY A 196 13.57 8.04 -10.14
CA GLY A 196 14.73 7.92 -11.01
C GLY A 196 15.02 6.44 -11.25
N PRO A 197 15.46 6.06 -12.46
CA PRO A 197 15.81 4.67 -12.73
C PRO A 197 16.89 4.22 -11.75
N ALA A 198 16.70 3.04 -11.18
CA ALA A 198 17.67 2.38 -10.31
C ALA A 198 19.07 2.45 -10.95
N GLU A 199 20.00 3.05 -10.20
CA GLU A 199 21.39 3.20 -10.61
C GLU A 199 21.93 1.82 -11.02
N SER A 200 22.37 1.75 -12.28
CA SER A 200 23.11 0.65 -12.84
C SER A 200 24.37 0.42 -12.01
N MET A 201 24.50 -0.76 -11.43
CA MET A 201 25.75 -1.27 -10.87
C MET A 201 26.83 -1.23 -11.94
N ASP A 202 27.86 -0.43 -11.69
CA ASP A 202 29.12 -0.47 -12.41
C ASP A 202 29.80 -1.81 -12.14
N MET A 203 29.96 -2.63 -13.19
CA MET A 203 30.90 -3.75 -13.17
C MET A 203 32.24 -3.24 -13.67
N SER A 204 33.24 -3.30 -12.79
CA SER A 204 34.65 -3.45 -13.16
C SER A 204 35.12 -4.85 -12.78
#